data_AF-A0A961S3D4-F1
#
_entry.id   AF-A0A961S3D4-F1
#
_cell.length_a   1.000
_cell.length_b   1.000
_cell.length_c   1.000
_cell.angle_alpha   90.00
_cell.angle_beta   90.00
_cell.angle_gamma   90.00
#
_symmetry.space_group_name_H-M   'P 1'
#
loop_
_entity.id
_entity.type
_entity.pdbx_description
1 polymer ?
#
loop_
_entity_poly.entity_id
_entity_poly.type
_entity_poly.pdbx_seq_one_letter_code
_entity_poly.pdbx_strand_id
1 'polypeptide(L)' 'MAAAEFNWEDPLDLESHLTEEERMIRDTARAFAQDKLAPRVKSAFRDERFDREIMNEMG' A
#
# COMPACT_ATOMS: atom_id res chain seq x y z
N MET A 1 6.42 12.22 31.52
CA MET A 1 6.44 11.47 30.25
C MET A 1 5.10 11.70 29.58
N ALA A 2 5.09 12.31 28.39
CA ALA A 2 3.84 12.42 27.63
C ALA A 2 3.45 11.01 27.19
N ALA A 3 2.19 10.62 27.41
CA ALA A 3 1.67 9.39 26.82
C ALA A 3 1.73 9.56 25.29
N ALA A 4 2.29 8.57 24.59
CA ALA A 4 2.21 8.54 23.13
C ALA A 4 0.73 8.57 22.72
N GLU A 5 0.40 9.41 21.74
CA GLU A 5 -0.96 9.54 21.25
C GLU A 5 -1.38 8.20 20.62
N PHE A 6 -2.50 7.64 21.08
CA PHE A 6 -2.93 6.32 20.63
C PHE A 6 -3.45 6.39 19.18
N ASN A 7 -2.77 5.71 18.27
CA ASN A 7 -3.21 5.55 16.89
C ASN A 7 -4.09 4.29 16.76
N TRP A 8 -5.35 4.46 16.34
CA TRP A 8 -6.26 3.32 16.13
C TRP A 8 -5.97 2.54 14.84
N GLU A 9 -5.33 3.17 13.85
CA GLU A 9 -4.91 2.52 12.60
C GLU A 9 -3.62 1.72 12.79
N ASP A 10 -2.82 2.06 13.80
CA ASP A 10 -1.61 1.35 14.19
C ASP A 10 -1.47 1.24 15.72
N PRO A 11 -2.27 0.37 16.37
CA PRO A 11 -2.31 0.27 17.84
C PRO A 11 -1.01 -0.25 18.46
N LEU A 12 -0.13 -0.87 17.67
CA LEU A 12 1.13 -1.48 18.10
C LEU A 12 2.36 -0.71 17.61
N ASP A 13 2.15 0.46 16.99
CA ASP A 13 3.23 1.31 16.46
C ASP A 13 4.19 0.54 15.54
N LEU A 14 3.62 -0.24 14.61
CA LEU A 14 4.37 -0.97 13.57
C LEU A 14 5.34 -0.03 12.83
N GLU A 15 4.97 1.24 12.64
CA GLU A 15 5.82 2.25 12.02
C GLU A 15 7.20 2.38 12.68
N SER A 16 7.32 2.28 14.00
CA SER A 16 8.61 2.43 14.70
C SER A 16 9.48 1.17 14.63
N HIS A 17 8.88 0.03 14.25
CA HIS A 17 9.59 -1.23 14.07
C HIS A 17 10.18 -1.39 12.66
N LEU A 18 9.81 -0.54 11.72
CA LEU A 18 10.31 -0.59 10.35
C LEU A 18 11.58 0.24 10.19
N THR A 19 12.53 -0.30 9.43
CA THR A 19 13.68 0.46 8.94
C THR A 19 13.25 1.49 7.90
N GLU A 20 14.10 2.49 7.66
CA GLU A 20 13.80 3.53 6.65
C GLU A 20 13.63 2.92 5.24
N GLU A 21 14.40 1.89 4.91
CA GLU A 21 14.27 1.16 3.64
C GLU A 21 12.92 0.46 3.52
N GLU A 22 12.46 -0.23 4.57
CA GLU A 22 11.15 -0.89 4.58
C GLU A 22 10.00 0.13 4.45
N ARG A 23 10.12 1.29 5.09
CA ARG A 23 9.16 2.40 4.96
C ARG A 23 9.12 2.93 3.54
N MET A 24 10.27 3.15 2.91
CA MET A 24 10.36 3.57 1.51
C MET A 24 9.73 2.55 0.54
N ILE A 25 9.99 1.26 0.73
CA ILE A 25 9.40 0.19 -0.09
C ILE A 25 7.88 0.16 0.10
N ARG A 26 7.40 0.22 1.34
CA ARG A 26 5.96 0.27 1.64
C ARG A 26 5.29 1.47 0.97
N ASP A 27 5.88 2.65 1.07
CA ASP A 27 5.30 3.87 0.50
C ASP A 27 5.27 3.82 -1.02
N THR A 28 6.30 3.23 -1.64
CA THR A 28 6.35 2.98 -3.08
C THR A 28 5.25 1.98 -3.50
N ALA A 29 5.12 0.87 -2.77
CA ALA A 29 4.07 -0.12 -3.03
C ALA A 29 2.66 0.46 -2.84
N ARG A 30 2.48 1.30 -1.81
CA ARG A 30 1.22 2.02 -1.55
C ARG A 30 0.88 2.97 -2.70
N ALA A 31 1.85 3.76 -3.16
CA ALA A 31 1.65 4.67 -4.29
C ALA A 31 1.25 3.91 -5.56
N PHE A 32 1.95 2.82 -5.89
CA PHE A 32 1.60 1.96 -7.01
C PHE A 32 0.16 1.42 -6.90
N ALA A 33 -0.23 0.92 -5.73
CA ALA A 33 -1.58 0.41 -5.50
C ALA A 33 -2.66 1.48 -5.70
N GLN A 34 -2.44 2.70 -5.21
CA GLN A 34 -3.41 3.79 -5.36
C GLN A 34 -3.48 4.34 -6.78
N ASP A 35 -2.33 4.52 -7.43
CA ASP A 35 -2.28 5.18 -8.74
C ASP A 35 -2.62 4.22 -9.89
N LYS A 36 -2.25 2.94 -9.77
CA LYS A 36 -2.38 1.96 -10.86
C LYS A 36 -3.48 0.94 -10.62
N LEU A 37 -3.60 0.40 -9.40
CA LEU A 37 -4.54 -0.70 -9.12
C LEU A 37 -5.94 -0.19 -8.77
N ALA A 38 -6.05 0.82 -7.90
CA ALA A 38 -7.33 1.36 -7.44
C ALA A 38 -8.26 1.85 -8.58
N PRO A 39 -7.79 2.51 -9.66
CA PRO A 39 -8.68 2.89 -10.75
C PRO A 39 -9.15 1.69 -11.59
N ARG A 40 -8.36 0.61 -11.67
CA ARG A 40 -8.64 -0.56 -12.52
C ARG A 40 -9.51 -1.61 -11.83
N VAL A 41 -9.43 -1.73 -10.50
CA VAL A 41 -10.03 -2.84 -9.74
C VAL A 41 -11.55 -2.99 -9.95
N LYS A 42 -12.29 -1.88 -10.08
CA LYS A 42 -13.76 -1.92 -10.19
C LYS A 42 -14.23 -2.52 -11.52
N SER A 43 -13.61 -2.15 -12.64
CA SER A 43 -13.94 -2.72 -13.95
C SER A 43 -13.34 -4.11 -14.10
N ALA A 44 -12.08 -4.30 -13.68
CA ALA A 44 -11.41 -5.60 -13.71
C ALA A 44 -12.22 -6.69 -12.98
N PHE A 45 -12.75 -6.37 -11.79
CA PHE A 45 -13.60 -7.29 -11.04
C PHE A 45 -14.94 -7.55 -11.71
N ARG A 46 -15.59 -6.51 -12.25
CA ARG A 46 -16.91 -6.62 -12.90
C ARG A 46 -16.85 -7.46 -14.17
N ASP A 47 -15.79 -7.29 -14.95
CA ASP A 47 -15.64 -7.89 -16.27
C ASP A 47 -14.77 -9.17 -16.21
N GLU A 48 -14.41 -9.64 -15.02
CA GLU A 48 -13.53 -10.79 -14.76
C GLU A 48 -12.23 -10.74 -15.58
N ARG A 49 -11.65 -9.54 -15.71
CA ARG A 49 -10.50 -9.26 -16.56
C ARG A 49 -9.26 -8.97 -15.71
N PHE A 50 -8.15 -9.58 -16.09
CA PHE A 50 -6.83 -9.27 -15.53
C PHE A 50 -5.93 -8.57 -16.56
N ASP A 51 -5.52 -7.35 -16.26
CA ASP A 51 -4.60 -6.58 -17.12
C ASP A 51 -3.15 -7.03 -16.89
N ARG A 52 -2.62 -7.80 -17.84
CA ARG A 52 -1.24 -8.34 -17.77
C ARG A 52 -0.17 -7.25 -17.70
N GLU A 53 -0.46 -6.04 -18.16
CA GLU A 53 0.44 -4.88 -18.06
C GLU A 53 0.80 -4.56 -16.61
N ILE A 54 -0.07 -4.87 -15.64
CA ILE A 54 0.22 -4.71 -14.21
C ILE A 54 1.51 -5.45 -13.82
N MET A 55 1.76 -6.62 -14.40
CA MET A 55 2.98 -7.40 -14.11
C MET A 55 4.24 -6.71 -14.63
N ASN A 56 4.15 -6.00 -15.75
CA ASN A 56 5.27 -5.24 -16.32
C ASN A 56 5.48 -3.91 -15.60
N GLU A 57 4.43 -3.35 -14.97
CA GLU A 57 4.56 -2.11 -14.18
C GLU A 57 5.10 -2.39 -12.77
N MET A 58 4.94 -3.61 -12.25
CA MET A 58 5.48 -4.03 -10.94
C MET A 58 6.97 -4.45 -10.99
N GLY A 59 7.52 -4.77 -12.18
CA GLY A 59 8.87 -5.30 -12.33
C GLY A 59 9.43 -5.23 -13.74
#